data_AF-A0A949HWR2-F1
#
_entry.id   AF-A0A949HWR2-F1
#
_cell.length_a   1.000
_cell.length_b   1.000
_cell.length_c   1.000
_cell.angle_alpha   90.00
_cell.angle_beta   90.00
_cell.angle_gamma   90.00
#
_symmetry.space_group_name_H-M   'P 1'
#
loop_
_entity.id
_entity.type
_entity.pdbx_description
1 polymer ?
#
loop_
_entity_poly.entity_id
_entity_poly.type
_entity_poly.pdbx_seq_one_letter_code
_entity_poly.pdbx_strand_id
1 'polypeptide(L)' 'MIDEETLARMNGKYVCPPDAGPCWRAAMEAGIDMSLIEENLRRSPWERLLANDMALALIRKIEGGRPE' A
#
# COMPACT_ATOMS: atom_id res chain seq x y z
N MET A 1 9.99 -4.70 28.91
CA MET A 1 10.37 -3.71 27.88
C MET A 1 9.76 -4.18 26.58
N ILE A 2 9.16 -3.27 25.82
CA ILE A 2 8.66 -3.56 24.46
C ILE A 2 9.84 -3.40 23.50
N ASP A 3 9.99 -4.31 22.54
CA ASP A 3 11.04 -4.24 21.51
C ASP A 3 10.75 -3.16 20.45
N GLU A 4 11.79 -2.77 19.72
CA GLU A 4 11.74 -1.67 18.76
C GLU A 4 10.79 -1.96 17.57
N GLU A 5 10.68 -3.23 17.18
CA GLU A 5 9.79 -3.67 16.10
C GLU A 5 8.31 -3.51 16.50
N THR A 6 7.97 -3.96 17.70
CA THR A 6 6.63 -3.82 18.28
C THR A 6 6.26 -2.34 18.42
N LEU A 7 7.19 -1.48 18.86
CA LEU A 7 6.98 -0.03 18.95
C LEU A 7 6.77 0.60 17.55
N ALA A 8 7.53 0.17 16.54
CA ALA A 8 7.37 0.65 15.17
C ALA A 8 5.99 0.33 14.60
N ARG A 9 5.50 -0.90 14.82
CA ARG A 9 4.15 -1.33 14.41
C ARG A 9 3.05 -0.53 15.11
N MET A 10 3.19 -0.28 16.41
CA MET A 10 2.24 0.55 17.17
C MET A 10 2.19 1.99 16.66
N ASN A 11 3.29 2.51 16.13
CA ASN A 11 3.37 3.82 15.49
C ASN A 11 2.94 3.81 14.02
N GLY A 12 2.37 2.70 13.53
CA GLY A 12 1.89 2.57 12.15
C GLY A 12 3.00 2.46 11.11
N LYS A 13 4.26 2.24 11.51
CA LYS A 13 5.35 1.99 10.57
C LYS A 13 5.27 0.57 10.05
N TYR A 14 5.44 0.43 8.74
CA TYR A 14 5.63 -0.88 8.13
C TYR A 14 6.98 -1.47 8.60
N VAL A 15 6.95 -2.74 9.00
CA VAL A 15 8.14 -3.50 9.37
C VAL A 15 8.41 -4.51 8.28
N CYS A 16 9.63 -4.47 7.73
CA CYS A 16 10.07 -5.42 6.71
C CYS A 16 10.12 -6.84 7.31
N PRO A 17 9.44 -7.84 6.70
CA PRO A 17 9.60 -9.22 7.11
C PRO A 17 11.07 -9.67 7.00
N PRO A 18 11.57 -10.51 7.93
CA PRO A 18 12.97 -10.97 7.89
C PRO A 18 13.27 -11.80 6.63
N ASP A 19 12.28 -12.52 6.11
CA ASP A 19 12.32 -13.34 4.92
C ASP A 19 11.98 -12.58 3.62
N ALA A 20 11.80 -11.25 3.70
CA ALA A 20 11.51 -10.42 2.54
C ALA A 20 12.58 -10.56 1.44
N GLY A 21 12.14 -10.87 0.23
CA GLY A 21 13.01 -10.95 -0.95
C GLY A 21 13.58 -9.58 -1.38
N PRO A 22 14.56 -9.56 -2.30
CA PRO A 22 15.26 -8.33 -2.69
C PRO A 22 14.33 -7.26 -3.27
N CYS A 23 13.32 -7.64 -4.06
CA CYS A 23 12.35 -6.69 -4.61
C CYS A 23 11.47 -6.05 -3.54
N TRP A 24 11.13 -6.79 -2.47
CA TRP A 24 10.31 -6.28 -1.37
C TRP A 24 11.08 -5.25 -0.55
N ARG A 25 12.36 -5.54 -0.27
CA ARG A 25 13.27 -4.60 0.41
C ARG A 25 13.49 -3.34 -0.41
N ALA A 26 13.75 -3.47 -1.71
CA ALA A 26 13.92 -2.32 -2.60
C ALA A 26 12.66 -1.45 -2.67
N ALA A 27 11.46 -2.06 -2.66
CA ALA A 27 10.19 -1.32 -2.62
C ALA A 27 10.05 -0.51 -1.31
N MET A 28 10.39 -1.12 -0.17
CA MET A 28 10.36 -0.44 1.12
C MET A 28 11.38 0.71 1.20
N GLU A 29 12.61 0.49 0.70
CA GLU A 29 13.67 1.52 0.64
C GLU A 29 13.27 2.69 -0.27
N ALA A 30 12.54 2.42 -1.36
CA ALA A 30 11.99 3.44 -2.24
C ALA A 30 10.80 4.21 -1.63
N GLY A 31 10.37 3.88 -0.40
CA GLY A 31 9.23 4.52 0.26
C GLY A 31 7.88 4.14 -0.33
N ILE A 32 7.79 3.01 -1.02
CA ILE A 32 6.51 2.50 -1.54
C ILE A 32 5.62 2.09 -0.36
N ASP A 33 4.32 2.35 -0.50
CA ASP A 33 3.35 1.90 0.49
C ASP A 33 3.23 0.37 0.47
N MET A 34 3.95 -0.25 1.39
CA MET A 34 3.98 -1.70 1.54
C MET A 34 2.63 -2.27 1.98
N SER A 35 1.83 -1.49 2.74
CA SER A 35 0.49 -1.92 3.15
C SER A 35 -0.44 -2.05 1.94
N LEU A 36 -0.34 -1.11 0.99
CA LEU A 36 -1.06 -1.16 -0.27
C LEU A 36 -0.62 -2.34 -1.15
N ILE A 37 0.68 -2.65 -1.18
CA ILE A 37 1.19 -3.83 -1.90
C ILE A 37 0.59 -5.11 -1.30
N GLU A 38 0.67 -5.28 0.02
CA GLU A 38 0.13 -6.46 0.70
C GLU A 38 -1.38 -6.61 0.48
N GLU A 39 -2.14 -5.51 0.59
CA GLU A 39 -3.57 -5.54 0.33
C GLU A 39 -3.87 -5.98 -1.11
N ASN A 40 -3.16 -5.43 -2.10
CA ASN A 40 -3.31 -5.85 -3.48
C ASN A 40 -2.96 -7.33 -3.67
N LEU A 41 -1.90 -7.82 -3.02
CA LEU A 41 -1.52 -9.23 -3.14
C LEU A 41 -2.56 -10.21 -2.59
N ARG A 42 -3.34 -9.80 -1.57
CA ARG A 42 -4.46 -10.60 -1.03
C ARG A 42 -5.69 -10.65 -1.95
N ARG A 43 -5.82 -9.71 -2.88
CA ARG A 43 -6.93 -9.65 -3.85
C ARG A 43 -6.69 -10.61 -5.01
N SER A 44 -7.77 -11.20 -5.49
CA SER A 44 -7.82 -11.89 -6.78
C SER A 44 -7.55 -10.92 -7.94
N PRO A 45 -7.16 -11.42 -9.13
CA PRO A 45 -6.96 -10.56 -10.30
C PRO A 45 -8.19 -9.70 -10.62
N TRP A 46 -9.40 -10.25 -10.49
CA TRP A 46 -10.64 -9.51 -10.72
C TRP A 46 -10.85 -8.38 -9.72
N GLU A 47 -10.65 -8.64 -8.43
CA GLU A 47 -10.80 -7.62 -7.39
C GLU A 47 -9.78 -6.49 -7.53
N ARG A 48 -8.56 -6.78 -8.02
CA ARG A 48 -7.56 -5.76 -8.33
C ARG A 48 -8.02 -4.83 -9.46
N LEU A 49 -8.56 -5.41 -10.54
CA LEU A 49 -9.10 -4.63 -11.66
C LEU A 49 -10.27 -3.75 -11.21
N LEU A 50 -11.22 -4.33 -10.47
CA LEU A 50 -12.37 -3.59 -9.94
C LEU A 50 -11.94 -2.42 -9.04
N ALA A 51 -10.97 -2.63 -8.15
CA ALA A 51 -10.46 -1.56 -7.30
C ALA A 51 -9.74 -0.46 -8.09
N ASN A 52 -9.03 -0.83 -9.16
CA ASN A 52 -8.41 0.13 -10.06
C ASN A 52 -9.47 0.97 -10.80
N ASP A 53 -10.51 0.34 -11.34
CA ASP A 53 -11.62 1.02 -12.01
C ASP A 53 -12.34 2.00 -11.06
N MET A 54 -12.59 1.59 -9.82
CA MET A 54 -13.17 2.47 -8.79
C MET A 54 -12.28 3.67 -8.46
N ALA A 55 -10.97 3.46 -8.32
CA ALA A 55 -10.02 4.54 -8.07
C ALA A 55 -9.98 5.55 -9.24
N LEU A 56 -9.97 5.05 -10.48
CA LEU A 56 -10.03 5.89 -11.68
C LEU A 56 -11.34 6.68 -11.78
N ALA A 57 -12.47 6.05 -11.48
CA ALA A 57 -13.77 6.72 -11.46
C ALA A 57 -13.82 7.85 -10.41
N LEU A 58 -13.24 7.63 -9.23
CA LEU A 58 -13.14 8.64 -8.18
C LEU A 58 -12.32 9.85 -8.64
N ILE A 59 -11.12 9.62 -9.21
CA ILE A 59 -10.25 10.72 -9.68
C ILE A 59 -10.95 11.52 -10.79
N ARG A 60 -11.55 10.84 -11.77
CA ARG A 60 -12.33 11.51 -12.83
C ARG A 60 -13.44 12.39 -12.27
N LYS A 61 -14.12 11.95 -11.21
CA LYS A 61 -15.17 12.73 -10.55
C LYS A 61 -14.60 13.97 -9.84
N ILE A 62 -13.43 13.84 -9.21
CA ILE A 62 -12.75 14.97 -8.55
C ILE A 62 -12.27 15.99 -9.60
N GLU A 63 -11.66 15.53 -10.68
CA GLU A 63 -11.15 16.39 -11.76
C GLU A 63 -12.29 17.08 -12.53
N GLY A 64 -13.37 16.36 -12.84
CA GLY A 64 -14.56 16.91 -13.49
C GLY A 64 -15.45 17.76 -12.59
N GLY A 65 -15.15 17.84 -11.28
CA GLY A 65 -15.89 18.61 -10.29
C GLY A 65 -15.16 19.85 -9.78
N ARG A 66 -13.99 20.19 -10.35
CA ARG A 66 -13.23 21.39 -9.98
C ARG A 66 -13.72 22.58 -10.82
N PRO A 67 -14.42 23.58 -10.25
CA PRO A 67 -14.73 24.81 -10.99
C PRO A 67 -13.43 25.54 -11.32
N GLU A 68 -13.32 26.01 -12.55
CA GLU A 68 -12.23 26.84 -13.10
C GLU A 68 -11.93 28.12 -12.28
#